data_AF-A0A258KWL8-F1
#
_entry.id   AF-A0A258KWL8-F1
#
_cell.length_a   1.000
_cell.length_b   1.000
_cell.length_c   1.000
_cell.angle_alpha   90.00
_cell.angle_beta   90.00
_cell.angle_gamma   90.00
#
_symmetry.space_group_name_H-M   'P 1'
#
loop_
_entity.id
_entity.type
_entity.pdbx_description
1 polymer ?
#
loop_
_entity_poly.entity_id
_entity_poly.type
_entity_poly.pdbx_seq_one_letter_code
_entity_poly.pdbx_strand_id
1 'polypeptide(L)'
;MSGTILNKMSHMKLSGMLHSYQAMLSSNQHHDLTHDEFINLLIQAEWEDRENKKINRHLRLAKFRYGASIEELNFTSGRGLDKTQILRLADGSFIK
;
A
#
# COMPACT_ATOMS: atom_id res chain seq x y z
N MET A 1 -16.88 2.04 24.42
CA MET A 1 -17.17 1.23 23.22
C MET A 1 -16.10 1.38 22.14
N SER A 2 -15.75 2.60 21.66
CA SER A 2 -14.68 2.74 20.64
C SER A 2 -13.29 2.30 21.14
N GLY A 3 -12.90 2.64 22.37
CA GLY A 3 -11.60 2.25 22.93
C GLY A 3 -11.36 0.74 23.06
N THR A 4 -12.41 -0.06 23.27
CA THR A 4 -12.28 -1.54 23.35
C THR A 4 -12.02 -2.16 21.98
N ILE A 5 -12.58 -1.56 20.92
CA ILE A 5 -12.38 -2.02 19.53
C ILE A 5 -10.96 -1.71 19.09
N LEU A 6 -10.47 -0.49 19.33
CA LEU A 6 -9.10 -0.07 19.01
C LEU A 6 -8.05 -0.95 19.72
N ASN A 7 -8.22 -1.20 21.01
CA ASN A 7 -7.34 -2.06 21.77
C ASN A 7 -7.35 -3.49 21.20
N LYS A 8 -8.53 -4.03 20.85
CA LYS A 8 -8.63 -5.38 20.30
C LYS A 8 -8.00 -5.52 18.91
N MET A 9 -8.19 -4.52 18.04
CA MET A 9 -7.51 -4.46 16.74
C MET A 9 -5.99 -4.42 16.91
N SER A 10 -5.48 -3.63 17.85
CA SER A 10 -4.05 -3.57 18.18
C SER A 10 -3.50 -4.93 18.65
N HIS A 11 -4.20 -5.59 19.59
CA HIS A 11 -3.83 -6.93 20.05
C HIS A 11 -3.85 -7.98 18.94
N MET A 12 -4.79 -7.88 18.00
CA MET A 12 -4.90 -8.76 16.83
C MET A 12 -3.93 -8.40 15.69
N LYS A 13 -3.11 -7.35 15.86
CA LYS A 13 -2.18 -6.82 14.86
C LYS A 13 -2.86 -6.36 13.56
N LEU A 14 -4.12 -5.93 13.64
CA LEU A 14 -4.89 -5.37 12.54
C LEU A 14 -4.54 -3.89 12.35
N SER A 15 -3.31 -3.65 11.90
CA SER A 15 -2.74 -2.29 11.89
C SER A 15 -3.44 -1.42 10.83
N GLY A 16 -3.61 -1.91 9.60
CA GLY A 16 -4.25 -1.14 8.53
C GLY A 16 -5.70 -0.79 8.89
N MET A 17 -6.43 -1.77 9.43
CA MET A 17 -7.80 -1.57 9.93
C MET A 17 -7.88 -0.55 11.07
N LEU A 18 -6.92 -0.58 12.00
CA LEU A 18 -6.90 0.34 13.13
C LEU A 18 -6.70 1.78 12.66
N HIS A 19 -5.74 2.03 11.77
CA HIS A 19 -5.47 3.37 11.26
C HIS A 19 -6.64 3.91 10.45
N SER A 20 -7.23 3.09 9.57
CA SER A 20 -8.40 3.50 8.79
C SER A 20 -9.60 3.76 9.70
N TYR A 21 -9.87 2.91 10.69
CA TYR A 21 -10.94 3.14 11.66
C TYR A 21 -10.75 4.42 12.49
N GLN A 22 -9.52 4.76 12.89
CA GLN A 22 -9.23 6.03 13.58
C GLN A 22 -9.40 7.26 12.68
N ALA A 23 -8.90 7.18 11.44
CA ALA A 23 -9.04 8.23 10.45
C ALA A 23 -10.51 8.49 10.14
N MET A 24 -11.27 7.39 10.01
CA MET A 24 -12.71 7.40 9.91
C MET A 24 -13.32 8.09 11.14
N LEU A 25 -13.12 7.65 12.38
CA LEU A 25 -13.68 8.33 13.55
C LEU A 25 -13.37 9.85 13.64
N SER A 26 -12.25 10.29 13.06
CA SER A 26 -11.84 11.69 13.00
C SER A 26 -12.51 12.47 11.86
N SER A 27 -12.80 11.81 10.73
CA SER A 27 -13.57 12.39 9.63
C SER A 27 -15.05 12.08 9.87
N ASN A 28 -15.88 13.11 10.04
CA ASN A 28 -17.32 12.93 10.26
C ASN A 28 -18.07 12.46 8.99
N GLN A 29 -17.39 11.69 8.10
CA GLN A 29 -17.82 11.28 6.77
C GLN A 29 -18.46 9.88 6.73
N HIS A 30 -18.75 9.25 7.88
CA HIS A 30 -19.46 7.95 7.90
C HIS A 30 -20.93 8.04 7.47
N HIS A 31 -21.47 9.24 7.33
CA HIS A 31 -22.91 9.40 7.17
C HIS A 31 -23.45 8.87 5.84
N ASP A 32 -22.59 8.76 4.83
CA ASP A 32 -22.98 8.34 3.48
C ASP A 32 -22.57 6.90 3.13
N LEU A 33 -21.85 6.20 4.02
CA LEU A 33 -21.41 4.82 3.77
C LEU A 33 -22.38 3.80 4.36
N THR A 34 -22.75 2.81 3.56
CA THR A 34 -23.46 1.64 4.08
C THR A 34 -22.55 0.81 4.99
N HIS A 35 -23.15 0.01 5.87
CA HIS A 35 -22.41 -0.85 6.80
C HIS A 35 -21.47 -1.82 6.06
N ASP A 36 -21.90 -2.34 4.91
CA ASP A 36 -21.10 -3.26 4.10
C ASP A 36 -19.91 -2.55 3.45
N GLU A 37 -20.11 -1.35 2.91
CA GLU A 37 -19.02 -0.53 2.34
C GLU A 37 -17.99 -0.16 3.40
N PHE A 38 -18.45 0.18 4.61
CA PHE A 38 -17.57 0.47 5.73
C PHE A 38 -16.70 -0.72 6.11
N ILE A 39 -17.30 -1.91 6.24
CA ILE A 39 -16.56 -3.14 6.55
C ILE A 39 -15.58 -3.47 5.41
N ASN A 40 -16.01 -3.33 4.16
CA ASN A 40 -15.16 -3.58 3.00
C ASN A 40 -13.94 -2.65 2.98
N LEU A 41 -14.13 -1.35 3.25
CA LEU A 41 -13.04 -0.38 3.34
C LEU A 41 -12.03 -0.75 4.44
N LEU A 42 -12.51 -1.15 5.60
CA LEU A 42 -11.67 -1.56 6.73
C LEU A 42 -10.84 -2.81 6.42
N ILE A 43 -11.46 -3.80 5.77
CA ILE A 43 -10.79 -5.04 5.35
C ILE A 43 -9.75 -4.74 4.26
N GLN A 44 -10.12 -3.92 3.27
CA GLN A 44 -9.23 -3.53 2.18
C GLN A 44 -7.97 -2.82 2.72
N ALA A 45 -8.14 -1.88 3.65
CA ALA A 45 -7.01 -1.18 4.28
C ALA A 45 -6.06 -2.15 5.02
N GLU A 46 -6.60 -3.17 5.70
CA GLU A 46 -5.78 -4.19 6.36
C GLU A 46 -5.06 -5.09 5.35
N TRP A 47 -5.73 -5.48 4.27
CA TRP A 47 -5.14 -6.29 3.22
C TRP A 47 -3.98 -5.56 2.54
N GLU A 48 -4.16 -4.28 2.20
CA GLU A 48 -3.13 -3.43 1.62
C GLU A 48 -1.92 -3.25 2.56
N ASP A 49 -2.16 -3.00 3.85
CA ASP A 49 -1.08 -2.89 4.85
C ASP A 49 -0.26 -4.19 4.94
N ARG A 50 -0.91 -5.35 4.85
CA ARG A 50 -0.22 -6.66 4.86
C ARG A 50 0.59 -6.90 3.60
N GLU A 51 0.04 -6.63 2.42
CA GLU A 51 0.78 -6.77 1.18
C GLU A 51 1.95 -5.80 1.13
N ASN A 52 1.78 -4.55 1.58
CA ASN A 52 2.87 -3.58 1.69
C ASN A 52 3.97 -4.06 2.63
N LYS A 53 3.63 -4.60 3.81
CA LYS A 53 4.62 -5.19 4.75
C LYS A 53 5.37 -6.37 4.13
N LYS A 54 4.67 -7.21 3.36
CA LYS A 54 5.26 -8.36 2.65
C LYS A 54 6.23 -7.88 1.57
N ILE A 55 5.85 -6.92 0.73
CA ILE A 55 6.71 -6.30 -0.29
C ILE A 55 7.94 -5.70 0.37
N ASN A 56 7.77 -4.87 1.39
CA ASN A 56 8.87 -4.25 2.14
C ASN A 56 9.82 -5.28 2.76
N ARG A 57 9.29 -6.40 3.27
CA ARG A 57 10.11 -7.51 3.76
C ARG A 57 10.92 -8.14 2.63
N HIS A 58 10.33 -8.39 1.46
CA HIS A 58 11.04 -8.95 0.31
C HIS A 58 12.13 -8.01 -0.19
N LEU A 59 11.85 -6.70 -0.31
CA LEU A 59 12.84 -5.69 -0.67
C LEU A 59 14.03 -5.68 0.30
N ARG A 60 13.76 -5.71 1.61
CA ARG A 60 14.80 -5.76 2.64
C ARG A 60 15.63 -7.04 2.57
N LEU A 61 15.01 -8.18 2.28
CA LEU A 61 15.69 -9.47 2.16
C LEU A 61 16.55 -9.56 0.88
N ALA A 62 16.15 -8.91 -0.20
CA ALA A 62 16.91 -8.87 -1.45
C ALA A 62 18.25 -8.12 -1.31
N LYS A 63 18.39 -7.24 -0.30
CA LYS A 63 19.63 -6.51 0.02
C LYS A 63 20.24 -5.82 -1.21
N PHE A 64 19.42 -5.14 -2.00
CA PHE A 64 19.91 -4.35 -3.12
C PHE A 64 20.93 -3.32 -2.65
N ARG A 65 22.08 -3.23 -3.33
CA ARG A 65 23.13 -2.25 -3.02
C ARG A 65 22.63 -0.82 -3.18
N TYR A 66 21.72 -0.61 -4.13
CA TYR A 66 21.06 0.67 -4.39
C TYR A 66 19.55 0.43 -4.34
N GLY A 67 18.84 1.17 -3.50
CA GLY A 67 17.39 1.27 -3.59
C GLY A 67 17.06 2.21 -4.74
N ALA A 68 16.78 1.65 -5.91
CA ALA A 68 16.40 2.41 -7.09
C ALA A 68 15.04 1.89 -7.58
N SER A 69 14.12 2.80 -7.89
CA SER A 69 12.84 2.47 -8.49
C SER A 69 12.74 2.97 -9.94
N ILE A 70 11.82 2.39 -10.71
CA ILE A 70 11.55 2.85 -12.08
C ILE A 70 10.98 4.28 -12.09
N GLU A 71 10.28 4.69 -11.03
CA GLU A 71 9.71 6.04 -10.92
C GLU A 71 10.79 7.12 -10.78
N GLU A 72 11.96 6.76 -10.24
CA GLU A 72 13.11 7.66 -10.10
C GLU A 72 13.85 7.89 -11.43
N LEU A 73 13.48 7.19 -12.51
CA LEU A 73 14.11 7.35 -13.81
C LEU A 73 13.72 8.69 -14.45
N ASN A 74 14.74 9.50 -14.73
CA ASN A 74 14.58 10.71 -15.52
C ASN A 74 14.49 10.37 -17.03
N PHE A 75 13.34 10.68 -17.64
CA PHE A 75 13.04 10.47 -19.07
C PHE A 75 13.22 11.74 -19.93
N THR A 76 13.94 12.75 -19.45
CA THR A 76 14.24 13.95 -20.24
C THR A 76 14.99 13.59 -21.52
N SER A 77 14.70 14.33 -22.60
CA SER A 77 15.23 14.08 -23.94
C SER A 77 16.77 14.06 -24.02
N GLY A 78 17.46 14.76 -23.10
CA GLY A 78 18.93 14.76 -23.03
C GLY A 78 19.55 13.42 -22.62
N ARG A 79 18.78 12.48 -22.03
CA ARG A 79 19.28 11.16 -21.63
C ARG A 79 19.15 10.10 -22.72
N GLY A 80 18.40 10.38 -23.79
CA GLY A 80 18.17 9.45 -24.91
C GLY A 80 17.39 8.18 -24.56
N LEU A 81 16.59 8.18 -23.48
CA LEU A 81 15.79 7.02 -23.08
C LEU A 81 14.38 7.07 -23.68
N ASP A 82 13.98 6.00 -24.36
CA ASP A 82 12.57 5.79 -24.73
C ASP A 82 11.78 5.27 -23.53
N LYS A 83 10.89 6.13 -23.00
CA LYS A 83 10.00 5.82 -21.89
C LYS A 83 9.16 4.57 -22.17
N THR A 84 8.68 4.40 -23.41
CA THR A 84 7.80 3.29 -23.78
C THR A 84 8.53 1.95 -23.68
N GLN A 85 9.76 1.91 -24.18
CA GLN A 85 10.60 0.73 -24.11
C GLN A 85 10.95 0.37 -22.66
N ILE A 86 11.36 1.35 -21.84
CA ILE A 86 11.71 1.12 -20.44
C ILE A 86 10.51 0.55 -19.66
N LEU A 87 9.30 1.10 -19.84
CA LEU A 87 8.11 0.62 -19.14
C LEU A 87 7.71 -0.79 -19.57
N ARG A 88 7.88 -1.15 -20.86
CA ARG A 88 7.66 -2.53 -21.31
C ARG A 88 8.63 -3.52 -20.67
N LEU A 89 9.90 -3.13 -20.49
CA LEU A 89 10.88 -3.96 -19.80
C LEU A 89 10.57 -4.06 -18.30
N ALA A 90 10.10 -2.97 -17.68
CA ALA A 90 9.76 -2.94 -16.26
C ALA A 90 8.67 -3.94 -15.85
N ASP A 91 7.74 -4.28 -16.76
CA ASP A 91 6.69 -5.26 -16.54
C ASP A 91 7.24 -6.71 -16.38
N GLY A 92 8.49 -6.96 -16.80
CA GLY A 92 9.13 -8.26 -16.57
C GLY A 92 8.53 -9.42 -17.38
N SER A 93 7.57 -9.15 -18.27
CA SER A 93 6.88 -10.14 -19.12
C SER A 93 7.79 -10.88 -20.11
N PHE A 94 9.06 -10.48 -20.21
CA PHE A 94 10.11 -11.19 -20.94
C PHE A 94 10.75 -12.34 -20.15
N ILE A 95 10.54 -12.44 -18.83
CA ILE A 95 11.08 -13.47 -17.95
C ILE A 95 10.10 -14.64 -17.90
N LYS A 96 10.54 -15.84 -18.33
CA LYS A 96 9.80 -17.11 -18.27
C LYS A 96 10.10 -17.90 -17.00
#